data_AF-A0A3B9IUZ7-F1
#
_entry.id   AF-A0A3B9IUZ7-F1
#
_cell.length_a   1.000
_cell.length_b   1.000
_cell.length_c   1.000
_cell.angle_alpha   90.00
_cell.angle_beta   90.00
_cell.angle_gamma   90.00
#
_symmetry.space_group_name_H-M   'P 1'
#
loop_
_entity.id
_entity.type
_entity.pdbx_description
1 polymer ?
#
loop_
_entity_poly.entity_id
_entity_poly.type
_entity_poly.pdbx_seq_one_letter_code
_entity_poly.pdbx_strand_id
1 'polypeptide(L)' 'MTRRTPLAAIGLGLSVVLLLLWSLFPLYYAVLTSMESGSGIFRIRWWPEAIELGNYRALFATGAFGRSILNSVLVAVLV' A
#
# COMPACT_ATOMS: atom_id res chain seq x y z
N MET A 1 -35.67 -14.26 -8.69
CA MET A 1 -35.45 -13.00 -7.94
C MET A 1 -35.32 -13.33 -6.45
N THR A 2 -34.10 -13.51 -5.94
CA THR A 2 -33.86 -13.80 -4.52
C THR A 2 -33.95 -12.48 -3.72
N ARG A 3 -35.02 -12.32 -2.92
CA ARG A 3 -35.14 -11.19 -1.99
C ARG A 3 -34.04 -11.30 -0.93
N ARG A 4 -33.01 -10.46 -1.01
CA ARG A 4 -32.01 -10.36 0.05
C ARG A 4 -32.65 -9.65 1.25
N THR A 5 -32.60 -10.26 2.43
CA THR A 5 -33.06 -9.63 3.67
C THR A 5 -32.11 -8.48 4.03
N PRO A 6 -32.61 -7.38 4.62
CA PRO A 6 -31.75 -6.23 4.98
C PRO A 6 -30.61 -6.62 5.93
N LEU A 7 -30.84 -7.61 6.80
CA LEU A 7 -29.82 -8.21 7.66
C LEU A 7 -28.67 -8.84 6.87
N ALA A 8 -28.97 -9.57 5.78
CA ALA A 8 -27.94 -10.18 4.94
C ALA A 8 -27.13 -9.10 4.19
N ALA A 9 -27.77 -8.00 3.79
CA ALA A 9 -27.07 -6.88 3.16
C ALA A 9 -26.13 -6.15 4.14
N ILE A 10 -26.58 -5.91 5.37
CA ILE A 10 -25.76 -5.30 6.43
C ILE A 10 -24.59 -6.22 6.79
N GLY A 11 -24.86 -7.52 6.97
CA GLY A 11 -23.83 -8.52 7.26
C GLY A 11 -22.75 -8.56 6.18
N LEU A 12 -23.16 -8.62 4.91
CA LEU A 12 -22.22 -8.56 3.78
C LEU A 12 -21.41 -7.25 3.78
N GLY A 13 -22.07 -6.10 3.99
CA GLY A 13 -21.40 -4.80 4.05
C GLY A 13 -20.32 -4.74 5.13
N LEU A 14 -20.64 -5.20 6.35
CA LEU A 14 -19.69 -5.26 7.46
C LEU A 14 -18.52 -6.19 7.14
N SER A 15 -18.78 -7.37 6.58
CA SER A 15 -17.72 -8.30 6.18
C SER A 15 -16.80 -7.68 5.12
N VAL A 16 -17.35 -6.98 4.13
CA VAL A 16 -16.56 -6.29 3.11
C VAL A 16 -15.70 -5.19 3.74
N VAL A 17 -16.26 -4.36 4.63
CA VAL A 17 -15.49 -3.32 5.32
C VAL A 17 -14.35 -3.91 6.13
N LEU A 18 -14.60 -4.98 6.89
CA LEU A 18 -13.56 -5.67 7.66
C LEU A 18 -12.46 -6.25 6.77
N LEU A 19 -12.84 -6.86 5.64
CA LEU A 19 -11.88 -7.39 4.66
C LEU A 19 -11.05 -6.28 4.02
N LEU A 20 -11.65 -5.14 3.70
CA LEU A 20 -10.94 -3.98 3.18
C LEU A 20 -9.97 -3.41 4.21
N LEU A 21 -10.40 -3.23 5.46
CA LEU A 21 -9.51 -2.77 6.53
C LEU A 21 -8.33 -3.73 6.71
N TRP A 22 -8.59 -5.05 6.75
CA TRP A 22 -7.55 -6.06 6.91
C TRP A 22 -6.55 -6.08 5.74
N SER A 23 -7.04 -6.01 4.49
CA SER A 23 -6.20 -6.11 3.29
C SER A 23 -5.46 -4.81 2.96
N LEU A 24 -6.07 -3.65 3.23
CA LEU A 24 -5.48 -2.35 2.92
C LEU A 24 -4.56 -1.84 4.02
N PHE A 25 -4.74 -2.28 5.28
CA PHE A 25 -3.86 -1.89 6.38
C PHE A 25 -2.36 -2.11 6.11
N PRO A 26 -1.89 -3.30 5.66
CA PRO A 26 -0.47 -3.49 5.37
C PRO A 26 0.03 -2.58 4.24
N LEU A 27 -0.80 -2.30 3.22
CA LEU A 27 -0.46 -1.37 2.14
C LEU A 27 -0.34 0.07 2.64
N TYR A 28 -1.28 0.51 3.47
CA TYR A 28 -1.24 1.81 4.13
C TYR A 28 0.03 1.98 4.95
N TYR A 29 0.40 0.97 5.75
CA TYR A 29 1.59 1.04 6.60
C TYR A 29 2.89 1.04 5.78
N ALA A 30 2.94 0.31 4.66
CA ALA A 30 4.07 0.34 3.74
C ALA A 30 4.25 1.72 3.10
N VAL A 31 3.16 2.37 2.66
CA VAL A 31 3.22 3.74 2.13
C VAL A 31 3.67 4.71 3.21
N LEU A 32 3.09 4.64 4.40
CA LEU A 32 3.44 5.51 5.52
C LEU A 32 4.93 5.44 5.85
N THR A 33 5.46 4.23 6.04
CA THR A 33 6.86 4.01 6.39
C THR A 33 7.82 4.35 5.25
N SER A 34 7.41 4.24 3.99
CA SER A 34 8.23 4.66 2.84
C SER A 34 8.53 6.17 2.83
N MET A 35 7.66 6.96 3.46
CA MET A 35 7.73 8.42 3.53
C MET A 35 8.34 8.93 4.85
N GLU A 36 8.76 8.03 5.74
CA GLU A 36 9.42 8.37 7.00
C GLU A 36 10.95 8.40 6.84
N SER A 37 11.63 9.24 7.62
CA SER A 37 13.10 9.28 7.63
C SER A 37 13.70 8.12 8.43
N GLY A 38 14.98 7.80 8.20
CA GLY A 38 15.62 6.54 8.63
C GLY A 38 15.40 6.09 10.09
N SER A 39 15.31 7.01 11.06
CA SER A 39 15.01 6.67 12.46
C SER A 39 13.53 6.73 12.83
N GLY A 40 12.70 7.36 11.98
CA GLY A 40 11.24 7.47 12.15
C GLY A 40 10.51 6.15 11.96
N ILE A 41 11.05 5.22 11.17
CA ILE A 41 10.45 3.89 10.89
C ILE A 41 10.30 3.00 12.15
N PHE A 42 11.07 3.28 13.20
CA PHE A 42 11.03 2.49 14.46
C PHE A 42 10.00 3.01 15.46
N ARG A 43 9.34 4.13 15.17
CA ARG A 43 8.27 4.67 15.99
C ARG A 43 6.92 4.27 15.39
N ILE A 44 6.05 3.71 16.21
CA ILE A 44 4.68 3.41 15.79
C ILE A 44 3.92 4.72 15.67
N ARG A 45 3.59 5.12 14.45
CA ARG A 45 2.88 6.35 14.12
C ARG A 45 1.74 6.01 13.16
N TRP A 46 0.61 6.70 13.30
CA TRP A 46 -0.60 6.52 12.48
C TRP A 46 -0.78 7.63 11.44
N TRP A 47 0.18 8.54 11.33
CA TRP A 47 0.22 9.62 10.34
C TRP A 47 1.64 10.15 10.26
N PRO A 48 2.13 10.58 9.08
CA PRO A 48 3.49 11.07 8.93
C PRO A 48 3.65 12.42 9.65
N GLU A 49 4.80 12.64 10.28
CA GLU A 49 5.17 13.93 10.90
C GLU A 49 5.63 14.92 9.84
N ALA A 50 6.36 14.40 8.86
CA ALA A 50 6.81 15.08 7.66
C ALA A 50 6.75 14.10 6.49
N ILE A 51 6.58 14.63 5.28
CA ILE A 51 6.64 13.85 4.05
C ILE A 51 8.09 13.85 3.55
N GLU A 52 8.81 12.75 3.77
CA GLU A 52 10.21 12.60 3.36
C GLU A 52 10.32 11.75 2.10
N LEU A 53 10.75 12.37 1.00
CA LEU A 53 10.99 11.68 -0.28
C LEU A 53 12.46 11.26 -0.45
N GLY A 54 13.28 11.40 0.59
CA GLY A 54 14.70 11.04 0.58
C GLY A 54 14.94 9.56 0.22
N ASN A 55 14.10 8.66 0.76
CA ASN A 55 14.17 7.22 0.47
C ASN A 55 13.99 6.92 -1.03
N TYR A 56 13.01 7.58 -1.67
CA TYR A 56 12.76 7.44 -3.10
C TYR A 56 13.92 7.97 -3.93
N ARG A 57 14.44 9.17 -3.61
CA ARG A 57 15.58 9.74 -4.33
C ARG A 57 16.82 8.84 -4.22
N ALA A 58 17.11 8.32 -3.03
CA ALA A 58 18.22 7.40 -2.81
C ALA A 58 18.06 6.09 -3.60
N LEU A 59 16.84 5.54 -3.63
CA LEU A 59 16.54 4.31 -4.37
C LEU A 59 16.78 4.46 -5.87
N PHE A 60 16.32 5.55 -6.48
CA PHE A 60 16.51 5.82 -7.91
C PHE A 60 17.94 6.26 -8.28
N ALA A 61 18.70 6.85 -7.35
CA ALA A 61 20.08 7.27 -7.60
C ALA A 61 21.02 6.10 -7.91
N THR A 62 20.73 4.89 -7.42
CA THR A 62 21.56 3.68 -7.66
C THR A 62 21.43 3.11 -9.08
N GLY A 63 20.41 3.52 -9.84
CA GLY A 63 20.13 3.03 -11.20
C GLY A 63 19.58 1.60 -11.29
N ALA A 64 19.96 0.70 -10.38
CA ALA A 64 19.53 -0.70 -10.37
C ALA A 64 18.01 -0.84 -10.24
N PHE A 65 17.38 -0.09 -9.35
CA PHE A 65 15.94 -0.13 -9.13
C PHE A 65 15.14 0.25 -10.39
N GLY A 66 15.50 1.37 -11.03
CA GLY A 66 14.83 1.82 -12.25
C GLY A 66 14.94 0.81 -13.39
N ARG A 67 16.11 0.16 -13.52
CA ARG A 67 16.34 -0.89 -14.52
C ARG A 67 15.51 -2.14 -14.24
N SER A 68 15.38 -2.54 -12.98
CA SER A 68 14.51 -3.66 -12.57
C SER A 68 13.04 -3.39 -12.88
N ILE A 69 12.54 -2.17 -12.61
CA ILE A 69 11.16 -1.80 -12.96
C ILE A 69 10.96 -1.85 -14.48
N LEU A 70 11.88 -1.28 -15.26
CA LEU A 70 11.80 -1.32 -16.72
C LEU A 70 11.76 -2.76 -17.24
N ASN A 71 12.64 -3.63 -16.73
CA ASN A 71 12.65 -5.04 -17.12
C ASN A 71 11.31 -5.72 -16.83
N SER A 72 10.75 -5.53 -15.64
CA SER A 72 9.44 -6.11 -15.28
C SER A 72 8.29 -5.60 -16.16
N VAL A 73 8.28 -4.30 -16.48
CA VAL A 73 7.28 -3.71 -17.37
C VAL A 73 7.40 -4.28 -18.79
N LEU A 74 8.62 -4.37 -19.31
CA LEU A 74 8.86 -4.96 -20.63
C LEU A 74 8.36 -6.41 -20.69
N VAL A 75 8.68 -7.23 -19.68
CA VAL A 75 8.20 -8.61 -19.61
C VAL A 75 6.67 -8.66 -19.54
N ALA A 76 6.04 -7.87 -18.66
CA ALA A 76 4.58 -7.88 -18.49
C ALA A 76 3.78 -7.43 -19.72
N VAL A 77 4.40 -6.65 -20.63
CA VAL A 77 3.75 -6.13 -21.83
C VAL A 77 4.08 -6.95 -23.08
N LEU A 78 5.28 -7.53 -23.16
CA LEU A 78 5.78 -8.19 -24.37
C LEU A 78 5.66 -9.72 -24.34
N VAL A 79 5.40 -10.32 -23.16
CA VAL A 79 5.26 -11.77 -22.96
C VAL A 79 3.84 -12.08 -22.51
#